data_AF-A0A6S6QIC2-F1
#
_entry.id   AF-A0A6S6QIC2-F1
#
_cell.length_a   1.000
_cell.length_b   1.000
_cell.length_c   1.000
_cell.angle_alpha   90.00
_cell.angle_beta   90.00
_cell.angle_gamma   90.00
#
_symmetry.space_group_name_H-M   'P 1'
#
loop_
_entity.id
_entity.type
_entity.pdbx_description
1 polymer ?
#
loop_
_entity_poly.entity_id
_entity_poly.type
_entity_poly.pdbx_seq_one_letter_code
_entity_poly.pdbx_strand_id
1 'polypeptide(L)'
;MKRFLLLLPALFLVACGRNPDAAQVQKDIEERLNGAFPDRMLTVDSFDRQGRMETGDGVTVFFKTQLKVEQPLDLGKWGGPNAQLLAGIMGAGTKGIAGLTQGGNQTGDRLTVFGTLPYKNSGGAWIPAAVPGPSEKRVEGPPGQLTGAERLLATLGDTLRAAPSNTSPTGSRIVEEELEGAVRNVNARLARLAAGYPVAAGPPGGNYERLAKSLAADAQLQGVRLVVMPTAGSVENVALLRQRTAELAFIQADVAALATAGKGAFATAGPYEGLRALLALFPEQLHIIVRGNDRAQKLSDLSGRKVSLGLANSGTRVTATTVLSAAKVSVTEPPGTDTLDPRAALTALKTGELDAVFLVGAAPFLPVVEAFGTAPLRLLPIEPALGERLKPEGIISMQVPALAYPGQKETVSTVAVAALLAIDSSLTEAEARRIGETALNRVGARERDALSLMVTPATAGLGIPVPLHPAAAALPGISPR
;
A
#
# COMPACT_ATOMS: atom_id res chain seq x y z
N MET A 1 -16.62 -86.52 33.58
CA MET A 1 -15.22 -86.05 33.50
C MET A 1 -15.20 -84.63 32.93
N LYS A 2 -14.24 -83.82 33.38
CA LYS A 2 -14.08 -82.37 33.16
C LYS A 2 -13.92 -81.98 31.67
N ARG A 3 -14.46 -80.80 31.34
CA ARG A 3 -14.05 -79.76 30.36
C ARG A 3 -13.30 -80.21 29.09
N PHE A 4 -13.77 -79.80 27.91
CA PHE A 4 -13.06 -78.81 27.09
C PHE A 4 -13.99 -78.15 26.05
N LEU A 5 -13.93 -76.82 26.06
CA LEU A 5 -14.51 -75.87 25.13
C LEU A 5 -13.73 -75.94 23.81
N LEU A 6 -14.39 -75.91 22.65
CA LEU A 6 -13.80 -75.38 21.40
C LEU A 6 -14.92 -74.80 20.54
N LEU A 7 -15.20 -73.53 20.80
CA LEU A 7 -15.79 -72.59 19.86
C LEU A 7 -14.80 -72.44 18.69
N LEU A 8 -15.19 -72.86 17.49
CA LEU A 8 -14.54 -72.42 16.25
C LEU A 8 -15.29 -71.18 15.73
N PRO A 9 -14.64 -70.01 15.63
CA PRO A 9 -15.28 -68.82 15.11
C PRO A 9 -15.41 -68.89 13.58
N ALA A 10 -16.61 -68.59 13.09
CA ALA A 10 -16.85 -68.27 11.69
C ALA A 10 -16.04 -67.00 11.33
N LEU A 11 -15.01 -67.17 10.51
CA LEU A 11 -14.25 -66.06 9.94
C LEU A 11 -15.11 -65.44 8.82
N PHE A 12 -15.97 -64.48 9.15
CA PHE A 12 -16.47 -63.53 8.16
C PHE A 12 -15.28 -62.66 7.75
N LEU A 13 -14.70 -62.96 6.58
CA LEU A 13 -13.82 -62.04 5.86
C LEU A 13 -14.66 -60.82 5.47
N VAL A 14 -14.72 -59.83 6.35
CA VAL A 14 -15.09 -58.46 5.97
C VAL A 14 -14.01 -58.02 5.00
N ALA A 15 -14.35 -57.99 3.71
CA ALA A 15 -13.51 -57.41 2.69
C ALA A 15 -13.39 -55.90 2.97
N CYS A 16 -12.37 -55.50 3.73
CA CYS A 16 -11.90 -54.13 3.71
C CYS A 16 -11.51 -53.83 2.27
N GLY A 17 -12.34 -53.03 1.57
CA GLY A 17 -12.12 -52.66 0.18
C GLY A 17 -10.71 -52.11 0.02
N ARG A 18 -9.85 -52.84 -0.70
CA ARG A 18 -8.48 -52.42 -1.00
C ARG A 18 -8.54 -51.09 -1.76
N ASN A 19 -7.73 -50.12 -1.36
CA ASN A 19 -7.54 -48.85 -2.06
C ASN A 19 -7.27 -49.06 -3.57
N PRO A 20 -7.50 -48.05 -4.45
CA PRO A 20 -7.15 -48.17 -5.86
C PRO A 20 -5.69 -48.56 -5.96
N ASP A 21 -5.37 -49.66 -6.64
CA ASP A 21 -3.99 -50.09 -6.86
C ASP A 21 -3.37 -49.33 -8.04
N ALA A 22 -2.07 -49.52 -8.27
CA ALA A 22 -1.35 -48.80 -9.32
C ALA A 22 -1.91 -49.10 -10.73
N ALA A 23 -2.35 -50.34 -10.97
CA ALA A 23 -2.87 -50.77 -12.26
C ALA A 23 -4.24 -50.13 -12.55
N GLN A 24 -5.11 -50.06 -11.54
CA GLN A 24 -6.39 -49.35 -11.64
C GLN A 24 -6.18 -47.86 -11.95
N VAL A 25 -5.26 -47.20 -11.25
CA VAL A 25 -4.99 -45.77 -11.45
C VAL A 25 -4.41 -45.48 -12.83
N GLN A 26 -3.48 -46.31 -13.30
CA GLN A 26 -2.95 -46.18 -14.66
C GLN A 26 -4.06 -46.35 -15.71
N LYS A 27 -4.91 -47.37 -15.56
CA LYS A 27 -6.02 -47.62 -16.48
C LYS A 27 -7.00 -46.44 -16.53
N ASP A 28 -7.35 -45.87 -15.38
CA ASP A 28 -8.28 -44.73 -15.31
C ASP A 28 -7.68 -43.46 -15.96
N ILE A 29 -6.35 -43.28 -15.89
CA ILE A 29 -5.64 -42.22 -16.59
C ILE A 29 -5.68 -42.44 -18.11
N GLU A 30 -5.43 -43.67 -18.57
CA GLU A 30 -5.48 -44.02 -19.99
C GLU A 30 -6.89 -43.80 -20.57
N GLU A 31 -7.94 -44.17 -19.83
CA GLU A 31 -9.34 -43.92 -20.25
C GLU A 31 -9.64 -42.42 -20.38
N ARG A 32 -9.16 -41.59 -19.44
CA ARG A 32 -9.33 -40.13 -19.48
C ARG A 32 -8.57 -39.49 -20.63
N LEU A 33 -7.33 -39.94 -20.88
CA LEU A 33 -6.52 -39.47 -22.00
C LEU A 33 -7.20 -39.79 -23.32
N ASN A 34 -7.65 -41.04 -23.51
CA ASN A 34 -8.35 -41.46 -24.73
C ASN A 34 -9.67 -40.71 -24.95
N GLY A 35 -10.38 -40.34 -23.88
CA GLY A 35 -11.62 -39.57 -23.97
C GLY A 35 -11.40 -38.10 -24.36
N ALA A 36 -10.29 -37.48 -23.94
CA ALA A 36 -9.99 -36.07 -24.18
C ALA A 36 -9.09 -35.83 -25.42
N PHE A 37 -8.29 -36.83 -25.78
CA PHE A 37 -7.36 -36.82 -26.90
C PHE A 37 -7.68 -38.03 -27.80
N PRO A 38 -8.54 -37.88 -28.82
CA PRO A 38 -8.93 -38.98 -29.71
C PRO A 38 -7.74 -39.56 -30.47
N ASP A 39 -7.90 -40.73 -31.08
CA ASP A 39 -6.89 -41.39 -31.94
C ASP A 39 -5.54 -41.71 -31.26
N ARG A 40 -5.53 -41.81 -29.91
CA ARG A 40 -4.34 -42.13 -29.10
C ARG A 40 -3.17 -41.17 -29.33
N MET A 41 -3.45 -39.87 -29.48
CA MET A 41 -2.40 -38.84 -29.64
C MET A 41 -1.38 -38.84 -28.47
N LEU A 42 -1.83 -39.24 -27.28
CA LEU A 42 -1.00 -39.42 -26.09
C LEU A 42 -1.21 -40.81 -25.50
N THR A 43 -0.12 -41.53 -25.22
CA THR A 43 -0.12 -42.84 -24.55
C THR A 43 0.71 -42.79 -23.28
N VAL A 44 0.39 -43.63 -22.30
CA VAL A 44 1.21 -43.75 -21.08
C VAL A 44 2.43 -44.62 -21.37
N ASP A 45 3.62 -44.03 -21.28
CA ASP A 45 4.92 -44.70 -21.47
C ASP A 45 5.44 -45.29 -20.14
N SER A 46 5.22 -44.59 -19.03
CA SER A 46 5.49 -45.11 -17.69
C SER A 46 4.57 -44.47 -16.65
N PHE A 47 4.23 -45.22 -15.60
CA PHE A 47 3.41 -44.76 -14.49
C PHE A 47 4.07 -45.11 -13.16
N ASP A 48 4.13 -44.13 -12.27
CA ASP A 48 4.69 -44.27 -10.92
C ASP A 48 3.78 -43.61 -9.88
N ARG A 49 3.25 -44.43 -8.97
CA ARG A 49 2.37 -43.97 -7.89
C ARG A 49 3.21 -43.36 -6.77
N GLN A 50 3.06 -42.06 -6.57
CA GLN A 50 3.84 -41.29 -5.59
C GLN A 50 3.27 -41.35 -4.17
N GLY A 51 1.98 -41.64 -4.03
CA GLY A 51 1.35 -41.74 -2.71
C GLY A 51 -0.17 -41.58 -2.76
N ARG A 52 -0.77 -41.36 -1.59
CA ARG A 52 -2.19 -41.09 -1.46
C ARG A 52 -2.51 -40.19 -0.26
N MET A 53 -3.66 -39.53 -0.30
CA MET A 53 -4.24 -38.77 0.80
C MET A 53 -5.70 -39.16 0.96
N GLU A 54 -6.08 -39.57 2.17
CA GLU A 54 -7.47 -39.86 2.50
C GLU A 54 -8.28 -38.56 2.53
N THR A 55 -9.48 -38.58 1.95
CA THR A 55 -10.45 -37.47 1.97
C THR A 55 -11.74 -37.98 2.61
N GLY A 56 -12.57 -37.11 3.20
CA GLY A 56 -13.69 -37.54 4.07
C GLY A 56 -14.59 -38.66 3.52
N ASP A 57 -14.85 -38.70 2.22
CA ASP A 57 -15.64 -39.72 1.51
C ASP A 57 -14.86 -40.47 0.41
N GLY A 58 -13.51 -40.42 0.42
CA GLY A 58 -12.70 -40.93 -0.69
C GLY A 58 -11.18 -40.94 -0.47
N VAL A 59 -10.42 -41.14 -1.54
CA VAL A 59 -8.94 -41.07 -1.52
C VAL A 59 -8.44 -40.34 -2.75
N THR A 60 -7.45 -39.45 -2.59
CA THR A 60 -6.72 -38.84 -3.71
C THR A 60 -5.38 -39.53 -3.90
N VAL A 61 -5.11 -40.03 -5.10
CA VAL A 61 -3.86 -40.67 -5.47
C VAL A 61 -2.95 -39.67 -6.18
N PHE A 62 -1.70 -39.57 -5.75
CA PHE A 62 -0.66 -38.77 -6.41
C PHE A 62 0.16 -39.67 -7.31
N PHE A 63 0.46 -39.20 -8.53
CA PHE A 63 1.22 -39.98 -9.50
C PHE A 63 2.15 -39.11 -10.33
N LYS A 64 3.17 -39.77 -10.86
CA LYS A 64 4.03 -39.28 -11.93
C LYS A 64 3.85 -40.21 -13.12
N THR A 65 3.61 -39.67 -14.29
CA THR A 65 3.51 -40.45 -15.53
C THR A 65 4.31 -39.79 -16.63
N GLN A 66 4.94 -40.61 -17.49
CA GLN A 66 5.45 -40.14 -18.77
C GLN A 66 4.44 -40.48 -19.84
N LEU A 67 4.02 -39.47 -20.58
CA LEU A 67 3.20 -39.63 -21.76
C LEU A 67 4.10 -39.58 -22.99
N LYS A 68 3.88 -40.48 -23.93
CA LYS A 68 4.50 -40.45 -25.23
C LYS A 68 3.54 -39.80 -26.23
N VAL A 69 4.06 -38.86 -27.00
CA VAL A 69 3.35 -38.22 -28.11
C VAL A 69 3.39 -39.18 -29.29
N GLU A 70 2.25 -39.76 -29.65
CA GLU A 70 2.19 -40.70 -30.80
C GLU A 70 1.91 -39.96 -32.12
N GLN A 71 1.34 -38.75 -32.04
CA GLN A 71 1.06 -37.89 -33.20
C GLN A 71 1.41 -36.43 -32.89
N PRO A 72 1.83 -35.60 -33.88
CA PRO A 72 2.14 -34.20 -33.64
C PRO A 72 1.00 -33.46 -32.94
N LEU A 73 1.32 -32.84 -31.80
CA LEU A 73 0.33 -32.30 -30.88
C LEU A 73 0.68 -30.86 -30.52
N ASP A 74 -0.19 -29.92 -30.88
CA ASP A 74 -0.06 -28.51 -30.52
C ASP A 74 -1.06 -28.15 -29.41
N LEU A 75 -0.58 -28.18 -28.18
CA LEU A 75 -1.35 -27.87 -26.98
C LEU A 75 -1.52 -26.36 -26.71
N GLY A 76 -1.01 -25.49 -27.60
CA GLY A 76 -1.15 -24.03 -27.53
C GLY A 76 -2.39 -23.48 -28.22
N LYS A 77 -3.19 -24.34 -28.87
CA LYS A 77 -4.37 -23.92 -29.65
C LYS A 77 -5.56 -23.54 -28.77
N TRP A 78 -6.27 -22.50 -29.19
CA TRP A 78 -7.46 -21.98 -28.50
C TRP A 78 -8.74 -22.79 -28.82
N GLY A 79 -8.77 -23.51 -29.96
CA GLY A 79 -9.84 -24.41 -30.33
C GLY A 79 -9.34 -25.86 -30.43
N GLY A 80 -9.86 -26.75 -29.60
CA GLY A 80 -9.47 -28.17 -29.52
C GLY A 80 -8.66 -28.53 -28.26
N PRO A 81 -8.10 -29.75 -28.19
CA PRO A 81 -7.33 -30.21 -27.04
C PRO A 81 -6.10 -29.33 -26.79
N ASN A 82 -6.00 -28.78 -25.58
CA ASN A 82 -4.98 -27.80 -25.20
C ASN A 82 -4.33 -28.13 -23.85
N ALA A 83 -3.28 -27.39 -23.48
CA ALA A 83 -2.51 -27.66 -22.27
C ALA A 83 -3.35 -27.57 -20.99
N GLN A 84 -4.39 -26.71 -20.98
CA GLN A 84 -5.30 -26.58 -19.85
C GLN A 84 -6.24 -27.78 -19.74
N LEU A 85 -6.72 -28.32 -20.86
CA LEU A 85 -7.50 -29.57 -20.88
C LEU A 85 -6.64 -30.74 -20.39
N LEU A 86 -5.40 -30.87 -20.88
CA LEU A 86 -4.48 -31.91 -20.42
C LEU A 86 -4.21 -31.79 -18.91
N ALA A 87 -3.98 -30.58 -18.40
CA ALA A 87 -3.78 -30.35 -16.98
C ALA A 87 -5.04 -30.73 -16.16
N GLY A 88 -6.22 -30.36 -16.64
CA GLY A 88 -7.49 -30.66 -15.99
C GLY A 88 -7.80 -32.15 -15.89
N ILE A 89 -7.64 -32.92 -16.96
CA ILE A 89 -7.94 -34.36 -16.94
C ILE A 89 -6.95 -35.17 -16.11
N MET A 90 -5.69 -34.69 -16.02
CA MET A 90 -4.61 -35.33 -15.27
C MET A 90 -4.53 -34.85 -13.81
N GLY A 91 -5.36 -33.88 -13.42
CA GLY A 91 -5.26 -33.24 -12.10
C GLY A 91 -3.88 -32.66 -11.79
N ALA A 92 -3.27 -32.07 -12.82
CA ALA A 92 -2.01 -31.36 -12.75
C ALA A 92 -2.26 -29.85 -12.61
N GLY A 93 -1.41 -29.16 -11.85
CA GLY A 93 -1.39 -27.69 -11.81
C GLY A 93 -0.79 -27.08 -13.08
N THR A 94 -0.81 -25.75 -13.19
CA THR A 94 -0.33 -25.00 -14.38
C THR A 94 1.15 -25.21 -14.74
N LYS A 95 1.94 -25.83 -13.86
CA LYS A 95 3.35 -26.23 -14.08
C LYS A 95 3.60 -27.73 -13.92
N GLY A 96 2.55 -28.54 -13.76
CA GLY A 96 2.64 -29.99 -13.51
C GLY A 96 2.90 -30.83 -14.76
N ILE A 97 3.05 -30.20 -15.93
CA ILE A 97 3.34 -30.85 -17.21
C ILE A 97 4.64 -30.28 -17.76
N ALA A 98 5.65 -31.12 -17.91
CA ALA A 98 6.95 -30.77 -18.47
C ALA A 98 7.18 -31.47 -19.81
N GLY A 99 8.02 -30.89 -20.66
CA GLY A 99 8.31 -31.40 -22.01
C GLY A 99 7.49 -30.75 -23.13
N LEU A 100 6.63 -29.77 -22.80
CA LEU A 100 5.89 -29.00 -23.80
C LEU A 100 6.82 -28.04 -24.55
N THR A 101 6.72 -28.01 -25.88
CA THR A 101 7.55 -27.18 -26.77
C THR A 101 6.74 -26.04 -27.39
N GLN A 102 7.41 -24.91 -27.62
CA GLN A 102 6.83 -23.77 -28.34
C GLN A 102 6.66 -24.15 -29.82
N GLY A 103 5.42 -24.28 -30.30
CA GLY A 103 5.10 -24.77 -31.65
C GLY A 103 4.56 -26.21 -31.72
N GLY A 104 4.37 -26.86 -30.56
CA GLY A 104 3.81 -28.21 -30.46
C GLY A 104 4.88 -29.30 -30.42
N ASN A 105 4.51 -30.44 -29.86
CA ASN A 105 5.35 -31.62 -29.70
C ASN A 105 5.24 -32.56 -30.91
N GLN A 106 6.32 -33.24 -31.25
CA GLN A 106 6.40 -34.18 -32.37
C GLN A 106 6.22 -35.64 -31.90
N THR A 107 5.89 -36.53 -32.83
CA THR A 107 5.83 -37.98 -32.54
C THR A 107 7.15 -38.47 -31.92
N GLY A 108 7.05 -39.17 -30.79
CA GLY A 108 8.18 -39.67 -30.02
C GLY A 108 8.59 -38.78 -28.85
N ASP A 109 8.11 -37.53 -28.77
CA ASP A 109 8.35 -36.66 -27.62
C ASP A 109 7.73 -37.25 -26.35
N ARG A 110 8.36 -36.96 -25.21
CA ARG A 110 7.89 -37.39 -23.89
C ARG A 110 7.48 -36.20 -23.05
N LEU A 111 6.26 -36.25 -22.53
CA LEU A 111 5.73 -35.31 -21.57
C LEU A 111 5.75 -35.95 -20.18
N THR A 112 6.30 -35.26 -19.18
CA THR A 112 6.20 -35.72 -17.79
C THR A 112 5.06 -35.00 -17.10
N VAL A 113 4.13 -35.75 -16.54
CA VAL A 113 2.96 -35.21 -15.84
C VAL A 113 3.00 -35.62 -14.37
N PHE A 114 2.91 -34.63 -13.48
CA PHE A 114 2.68 -34.81 -12.05
C PHE A 114 1.22 -34.45 -11.76
N GLY A 115 0.43 -35.47 -11.44
CA GLY A 115 -1.01 -35.37 -11.37
C GLY A 115 -1.62 -35.93 -10.10
N THR A 116 -2.91 -35.65 -9.93
CA THR A 116 -3.72 -36.14 -8.83
C THR A 116 -5.04 -36.71 -9.35
N LEU A 117 -5.46 -37.84 -8.81
CA LEU A 117 -6.73 -38.47 -9.17
C LEU A 117 -7.53 -38.81 -7.91
N PRO A 118 -8.64 -38.09 -7.65
CA PRO A 118 -9.53 -38.41 -6.55
C PRO A 118 -10.40 -39.63 -6.89
N TYR A 119 -10.72 -40.43 -5.88
CA TYR A 119 -11.58 -41.61 -5.95
C TYR A 119 -12.62 -41.57 -4.84
N LYS A 120 -13.82 -42.05 -5.14
CA LYS A 120 -14.86 -42.34 -4.14
C LYS A 120 -15.14 -43.83 -4.09
N ASN A 121 -15.41 -44.36 -2.90
CA ASN A 121 -15.79 -45.75 -2.74
C ASN A 121 -17.31 -45.88 -2.93
N SER A 122 -17.73 -46.69 -3.90
CA SER A 122 -19.13 -47.03 -4.13
C SER A 122 -19.29 -48.53 -4.16
N GLY A 123 -19.88 -49.10 -3.11
CA GLY A 123 -20.20 -50.54 -3.05
C GLY A 123 -19.00 -51.49 -3.11
N GLY A 124 -17.81 -51.07 -2.67
CA GLY A 124 -16.59 -51.87 -2.71
C GLY A 124 -15.72 -51.66 -3.96
N ALA A 125 -16.17 -50.84 -4.91
CA ALA A 125 -15.38 -50.38 -6.06
C ALA A 125 -14.94 -48.93 -5.88
N TRP A 126 -13.70 -48.62 -6.26
CA TRP A 126 -13.21 -47.25 -6.30
C TRP A 126 -13.47 -46.63 -7.67
N ILE A 127 -14.26 -45.55 -7.68
CA ILE A 127 -14.65 -44.86 -8.91
C ILE A 127 -13.91 -43.51 -8.96
N PRO A 128 -13.21 -43.19 -10.07
CA PRO A 128 -12.59 -41.89 -10.24
C PRO A 128 -13.60 -40.75 -10.11
N ALA A 129 -13.34 -39.81 -9.21
CA ALA A 129 -14.14 -38.61 -9.04
C ALA A 129 -13.69 -37.49 -9.98
N ALA A 130 -14.47 -36.41 -10.05
CA ALA A 130 -14.07 -35.20 -10.75
C ALA A 130 -12.83 -34.60 -10.08
N VAL A 131 -11.85 -34.23 -10.90
CA VAL A 131 -10.62 -33.56 -10.44
C VAL A 131 -10.99 -32.14 -10.00
N PRO A 132 -10.74 -31.74 -8.74
CA PRO A 132 -10.91 -30.34 -8.34
C PRO A 132 -9.94 -29.48 -9.15
N GLY A 133 -10.44 -28.40 -9.76
CA GLY A 133 -9.65 -27.49 -10.59
C GLY A 133 -8.40 -26.95 -9.88
N PRO A 134 -7.45 -26.36 -10.62
CA PRO A 134 -6.11 -26.04 -10.11
C PRO A 134 -6.18 -25.19 -8.83
N SER A 135 -5.71 -25.75 -7.71
CA SER A 135 -5.54 -25.02 -6.45
C SER A 135 -4.11 -24.47 -6.37
N GLU A 136 -3.97 -23.16 -6.18
CA GLU A 136 -2.68 -22.49 -5.99
C GLU A 136 -2.06 -22.86 -4.64
N LYS A 137 -1.22 -23.90 -4.61
CA LYS A 137 -0.19 -24.06 -3.57
C LYS A 137 1.17 -23.65 -4.13
N ARG A 138 1.87 -22.83 -3.34
CA ARG A 138 3.12 -22.10 -3.66
C ARG A 138 4.24 -23.07 -4.10
N VAL A 139 4.85 -22.78 -5.25
CA VAL A 139 5.97 -23.54 -5.86
C VAL A 139 7.30 -22.90 -5.45
N GLU A 140 8.21 -23.68 -4.85
CA GLU A 140 9.65 -23.38 -4.77
C GLU A 140 10.30 -23.56 -6.15
N GLY A 141 11.31 -22.73 -6.46
CA GLY A 141 11.92 -22.60 -7.80
C GLY A 141 12.68 -23.84 -8.31
N PRO A 142 13.09 -23.85 -9.60
CA PRO A 142 13.67 -25.01 -10.27
C PRO A 142 15.05 -25.39 -9.69
N PRO A 143 15.47 -26.67 -9.74
CA PRO A 143 16.81 -27.05 -9.34
C PRO A 143 17.83 -26.55 -10.37
N GLY A 144 18.74 -25.65 -9.97
CA GLY A 144 19.98 -25.37 -10.71
C GLY A 144 20.45 -23.92 -10.81
N GLN A 145 19.61 -22.92 -10.51
CA GLN A 145 20.06 -21.53 -10.38
C GLN A 145 19.51 -20.93 -9.09
N LEU A 146 20.40 -20.68 -8.14
CA LEU A 146 20.06 -19.89 -6.96
C LEU A 146 19.45 -18.56 -7.44
N THR A 147 18.25 -18.26 -6.97
CA THR A 147 17.64 -16.94 -7.08
C THR A 147 18.63 -15.87 -6.61
N GLY A 148 18.40 -14.60 -6.98
CA GLY A 148 19.25 -13.50 -6.48
C GLY A 148 19.35 -13.50 -4.95
N ALA A 149 18.25 -13.81 -4.25
CA ALA A 149 18.21 -13.94 -2.79
C ALA A 149 19.03 -15.12 -2.27
N GLU A 150 18.91 -16.29 -2.88
CA GLU A 150 19.67 -17.48 -2.48
C GLU A 150 21.18 -17.32 -2.72
N ARG A 151 21.58 -16.60 -3.77
CA ARG A 151 22.99 -16.22 -3.98
C ARG A 151 23.48 -15.27 -2.89
N LEU A 152 22.70 -14.26 -2.55
CA LEU A 152 23.05 -13.32 -1.47
C LEU A 152 23.16 -14.04 -0.12
N LEU A 153 22.25 -14.98 0.18
CA LEU A 153 22.31 -15.79 1.39
C LEU A 153 23.55 -16.70 1.41
N ALA A 154 23.91 -17.31 0.27
CA ALA A 154 25.13 -18.11 0.16
C ALA A 154 26.38 -17.25 0.39
N THR A 155 26.50 -16.11 -0.29
CA THR A 155 27.62 -15.16 -0.10
C THR A 155 27.71 -14.66 1.33
N LEU A 156 26.57 -14.35 1.96
CA LEU A 156 26.51 -13.92 3.35
C LEU A 156 26.99 -15.03 4.29
N GLY A 157 26.50 -16.26 4.09
CA GLY A 157 26.94 -17.43 4.84
C GLY A 157 28.44 -17.70 4.68
N ASP A 158 29.01 -17.51 3.50
CA ASP A 158 30.44 -17.64 3.26
C ASP A 158 31.24 -16.51 3.94
N THR A 159 30.75 -15.27 3.85
CA THR A 159 31.38 -14.10 4.49
C THR A 159 31.41 -14.23 6.01
N LEU A 160 30.30 -14.68 6.62
CA LEU A 160 30.21 -14.90 8.06
C LEU A 160 31.12 -16.03 8.55
N ARG A 161 31.34 -17.06 7.73
CA ARG A 161 32.26 -18.17 8.01
C ARG A 161 33.72 -17.82 7.76
N ALA A 162 33.99 -16.92 6.81
CA ALA A 162 35.33 -16.41 6.47
C ALA A 162 35.78 -15.27 7.39
N ALA A 163 34.86 -14.63 8.12
CA ALA A 163 35.20 -13.70 9.18
C ALA A 163 36.06 -14.44 10.22
N PRO A 164 37.24 -13.93 10.57
CA PRO A 164 38.16 -14.64 11.44
C PRO A 164 37.47 -14.98 12.76
N SER A 165 37.71 -16.18 13.27
CA SER A 165 37.15 -16.79 14.49
C SER A 165 37.55 -16.06 15.79
N ASN A 166 37.90 -14.78 15.70
CA ASN A 166 38.22 -13.85 16.76
C ASN A 166 37.22 -12.68 16.85
N THR A 167 36.04 -12.76 16.20
CA THR A 167 34.93 -11.87 16.56
C THR A 167 34.69 -12.04 18.06
N SER A 168 35.13 -11.06 18.84
CA SER A 168 34.85 -10.98 20.26
C SER A 168 33.33 -11.13 20.47
N PRO A 169 32.86 -11.44 21.69
CA PRO A 169 31.42 -11.46 21.98
C PRO A 169 30.67 -10.20 21.51
N THR A 170 31.38 -9.07 21.34
CA THR A 170 30.88 -7.84 20.74
C THR A 170 30.70 -7.94 19.22
N GLY A 171 31.65 -8.54 18.49
CA GLY A 171 31.57 -8.72 17.04
C GLY A 171 30.44 -9.65 16.60
N SER A 172 30.23 -10.77 17.31
CA SER A 172 29.10 -11.68 17.03
C SER A 172 27.75 -10.99 17.25
N ARG A 173 27.63 -10.18 18.31
CA ARG A 173 26.42 -9.43 18.60
C ARG A 173 26.09 -8.41 17.52
N ILE A 174 27.08 -7.68 17.01
CA ILE A 174 26.88 -6.71 15.91
C ILE A 174 26.34 -7.44 14.67
N VAL A 175 26.93 -8.58 14.32
CA VAL A 175 26.45 -9.38 13.18
C VAL A 175 25.01 -9.83 13.38
N GLU A 176 24.67 -10.35 14.56
CA GLU A 176 23.30 -10.78 14.88
C GLU A 176 22.32 -9.59 14.80
N GLU A 177 22.66 -8.44 15.38
CA GLU A 177 21.84 -7.22 15.34
C GLU A 177 21.53 -6.78 13.89
N GLU A 178 22.53 -6.79 13.00
CA GLU A 178 22.37 -6.43 11.59
C GLU A 178 21.53 -7.44 10.81
N LEU A 179 21.75 -8.75 11.02
CA LEU A 179 21.00 -9.81 10.35
C LEU A 179 19.54 -9.81 10.78
N GLU A 180 19.27 -9.67 12.07
CA GLU A 180 17.91 -9.53 12.56
C GLU A 180 17.25 -8.27 12.00
N GLY A 181 18.00 -7.16 11.89
CA GLY A 181 17.55 -5.95 11.21
C GLY A 181 17.15 -6.20 9.77
N ALA A 182 17.98 -6.90 9.01
CA ALA A 182 17.69 -7.27 7.62
C ALA A 182 16.44 -8.15 7.50
N VAL A 183 16.29 -9.18 8.34
CA VAL A 183 15.11 -10.06 8.34
C VAL A 183 13.84 -9.28 8.69
N ARG A 184 13.88 -8.44 9.75
CA ARG A 184 12.75 -7.57 10.12
C ARG A 184 12.35 -6.65 8.95
N ASN A 185 13.33 -6.04 8.29
CA ASN A 185 13.09 -5.14 7.16
C ASN A 185 12.48 -5.87 5.96
N VAL A 186 12.96 -7.07 5.61
CA VAL A 186 12.39 -7.87 4.52
C VAL A 186 10.95 -8.24 4.83
N ASN A 187 10.66 -8.75 6.03
CA ASN A 187 9.31 -9.14 6.43
C ASN A 187 8.34 -7.94 6.41
N ALA A 188 8.76 -6.81 6.96
CA ALA A 188 7.94 -5.60 6.98
C ALA A 188 7.63 -5.09 5.56
N ARG A 189 8.61 -5.12 4.66
CA ARG A 189 8.44 -4.73 3.25
C ARG A 189 7.49 -5.65 2.50
N LEU A 190 7.59 -6.96 2.71
CA LEU A 190 6.69 -7.93 2.08
C LEU A 190 5.26 -7.79 2.61
N ALA A 191 5.10 -7.54 3.93
CA ALA A 191 3.80 -7.27 4.53
C ALA A 191 3.15 -6.02 3.92
N ARG A 192 3.89 -4.91 3.79
CA ARG A 192 3.40 -3.68 3.13
C ARG A 192 3.15 -3.86 1.65
N LEU A 193 3.94 -4.67 0.95
CA LEU A 193 3.68 -4.98 -0.45
C LEU A 193 2.35 -5.72 -0.62
N ALA A 194 2.01 -6.63 0.31
CA ALA A 194 0.74 -7.36 0.30
C ALA A 194 -0.45 -6.51 0.77
N ALA A 195 -0.29 -5.74 1.85
CA ALA A 195 -1.35 -4.96 2.49
C ALA A 195 -1.57 -3.58 1.85
N GLY A 196 -0.53 -3.01 1.27
CA GLY A 196 -0.43 -1.60 0.86
C GLY A 196 0.22 -0.72 1.93
N TYR A 197 0.50 0.53 1.56
CA TYR A 197 1.02 1.58 2.44
C TYR A 197 -0.12 2.54 2.78
N PRO A 198 -0.72 2.45 3.97
CA PRO A 198 -1.58 3.48 4.52
C PRO A 198 -1.00 4.90 4.43
N VAL A 199 -1.81 5.82 3.91
CA VAL A 199 -1.47 7.22 3.68
C VAL A 199 -2.45 8.11 4.46
N ALA A 200 -1.98 8.74 5.53
CA ALA A 200 -2.74 9.75 6.25
C ALA A 200 -2.81 11.04 5.42
N ALA A 201 -4.00 11.36 4.93
CA ALA A 201 -4.22 12.48 4.02
C ALA A 201 -4.88 13.66 4.73
N GLY A 202 -6.19 13.83 4.63
CA GLY A 202 -6.90 14.97 5.22
C GLY A 202 -8.41 14.80 5.07
N PRO A 203 -9.19 15.86 5.34
CA PRO A 203 -10.64 15.76 5.32
C PRO A 203 -11.16 15.47 3.91
N PRO A 204 -12.33 14.81 3.78
CA PRO A 204 -12.92 14.49 2.48
C PRO A 204 -13.05 15.71 1.56
N GLY A 205 -12.60 15.57 0.31
CA GLY A 205 -12.58 16.61 -0.71
C GLY A 205 -11.51 17.68 -0.53
N GLY A 206 -10.69 17.60 0.52
CA GLY A 206 -9.57 18.52 0.77
C GLY A 206 -8.39 18.32 -0.20
N ASN A 207 -7.43 19.25 -0.16
CA ASN A 207 -6.25 19.20 -1.04
C ASN A 207 -5.43 17.90 -0.85
N TYR A 208 -5.21 17.49 0.41
CA TYR A 208 -4.43 16.28 0.73
C TYR A 208 -5.10 14.99 0.23
N GLU A 209 -6.40 14.81 0.48
CA GLU A 209 -7.11 13.61 0.05
C GLU A 209 -7.10 13.46 -1.49
N ARG A 210 -7.34 14.56 -2.22
CA ARG A 210 -7.32 14.52 -3.69
C ARG A 210 -5.93 14.22 -4.25
N LEU A 211 -4.88 14.87 -3.73
CA LEU A 211 -3.52 14.59 -4.18
C LEU A 211 -3.08 13.17 -3.78
N ALA A 212 -3.46 12.70 -2.59
CA ALA A 212 -3.16 11.33 -2.14
C ALA A 212 -3.85 10.28 -3.01
N LYS A 213 -5.12 10.47 -3.39
CA LYS A 213 -5.82 9.58 -4.34
C LYS A 213 -5.16 9.58 -5.71
N SER A 214 -4.79 10.76 -6.21
CA SER A 214 -4.03 10.87 -7.46
C SER A 214 -2.70 10.12 -7.33
N LEU A 215 -1.93 10.32 -6.25
CA LEU A 215 -0.66 9.64 -5.99
C LEU A 215 -0.85 8.11 -5.92
N ALA A 216 -1.91 7.64 -5.26
CA ALA A 216 -2.23 6.22 -5.18
C ALA A 216 -2.51 5.60 -6.55
N ALA A 217 -3.19 6.31 -7.44
CA ALA A 217 -3.43 5.84 -8.81
C ALA A 217 -2.12 5.68 -9.59
N ASP A 218 -1.19 6.64 -9.50
CA ASP A 218 0.11 6.55 -10.17
C ASP A 218 1.00 5.47 -9.55
N ALA A 219 1.01 5.35 -8.22
CA ALA A 219 1.73 4.30 -7.51
C ALA A 219 1.25 2.91 -7.92
N GLN A 220 -0.07 2.74 -8.09
CA GLN A 220 -0.67 1.48 -8.50
C GLN A 220 -0.18 1.03 -9.90
N LEU A 221 0.04 1.97 -10.83
CA LEU A 221 0.62 1.69 -12.15
C LEU A 221 2.08 1.21 -12.06
N GLN A 222 2.77 1.54 -10.97
CA GLN A 222 4.14 1.12 -10.67
C GLN A 222 4.20 -0.11 -9.73
N GLY A 223 3.06 -0.76 -9.46
CA GLY A 223 2.98 -1.93 -8.58
C GLY A 223 3.07 -1.61 -7.08
N VAL A 224 2.88 -0.35 -6.69
CA VAL A 224 2.84 0.09 -5.30
C VAL A 224 1.41 0.44 -4.91
N ARG A 225 0.85 -0.29 -3.94
CA ARG A 225 -0.49 -0.03 -3.42
C ARG A 225 -0.44 1.01 -2.30
N LEU A 226 -0.97 2.20 -2.53
CA LEU A 226 -1.18 3.20 -1.48
C LEU A 226 -2.65 3.18 -1.02
N VAL A 227 -2.89 3.18 0.29
CA VAL A 227 -4.23 3.12 0.87
C VAL A 227 -4.53 4.46 1.55
N VAL A 228 -5.29 5.32 0.87
CA VAL A 228 -5.58 6.67 1.36
C VAL A 228 -6.57 6.63 2.52
N MET A 229 -6.19 7.24 3.64
CA MET A 229 -7.02 7.39 4.84
C MET A 229 -7.45 8.86 4.99
N PRO A 230 -8.76 9.14 5.07
CA PRO A 230 -9.24 10.46 5.46
C PRO A 230 -8.93 10.73 6.94
N THR A 231 -8.59 11.96 7.27
CA THR A 231 -8.22 12.40 8.62
C THR A 231 -8.69 13.83 8.87
N ALA A 232 -8.57 14.34 10.10
CA ALA A 232 -8.80 15.75 10.41
C ALA A 232 -7.67 16.69 9.94
N GLY A 233 -6.49 16.15 9.62
CA GLY A 233 -5.35 16.89 9.08
C GLY A 233 -4.02 16.65 9.81
N SER A 234 -3.10 17.60 9.66
CA SER A 234 -1.67 17.43 10.00
C SER A 234 -1.36 16.93 11.41
N VAL A 235 -2.08 17.36 12.45
CA VAL A 235 -1.80 16.91 13.84
C VAL A 235 -2.18 15.44 14.02
N GLU A 236 -3.35 15.04 13.49
CA GLU A 236 -3.75 13.63 13.45
C GLU A 236 -2.79 12.80 12.59
N ASN A 237 -2.37 13.33 11.44
CA ASN A 237 -1.44 12.64 10.54
C ASN A 237 -0.08 12.37 11.20
N VAL A 238 0.45 13.32 11.97
CA VAL A 238 1.65 13.09 12.80
C VAL A 238 1.41 11.97 13.80
N ALA A 239 0.25 11.94 14.47
CA ALA A 239 -0.06 10.90 15.45
C ALA A 239 -0.14 9.51 14.79
N LEU A 240 -0.82 9.40 13.64
CA LEU A 240 -0.93 8.15 12.88
C LEU A 240 0.43 7.66 12.39
N LEU A 241 1.30 8.57 11.95
CA LEU A 241 2.66 8.25 11.54
C LEU A 241 3.50 7.77 12.73
N ARG A 242 3.45 8.49 13.85
CA ARG A 242 4.15 8.14 15.11
C ARG A 242 3.70 6.79 15.66
N GLN A 243 2.41 6.47 15.55
CA GLN A 243 1.81 5.20 15.97
C GLN A 243 2.04 4.08 14.96
N ARG A 244 2.63 4.37 13.78
CA ARG A 244 2.82 3.44 12.66
C ARG A 244 1.50 2.85 12.16
N THR A 245 0.40 3.56 12.34
CA THR A 245 -0.90 3.29 11.70
C THR A 245 -0.92 3.82 10.27
N ALA A 246 -0.09 4.84 9.98
CA ALA A 246 0.23 5.30 8.65
C ALA A 246 1.73 5.18 8.37
N GLU A 247 2.09 4.79 7.16
CA GLU A 247 3.48 4.77 6.66
C GLU A 247 3.86 6.12 6.03
N LEU A 248 2.86 6.81 5.49
CA LEU A 248 2.97 8.08 4.78
C LEU A 248 1.97 9.06 5.34
N ALA A 249 2.36 10.33 5.41
CA ALA A 249 1.51 11.39 5.90
C ALA A 249 1.70 12.68 5.12
N PHE A 250 0.59 13.36 4.81
CA PHE A 250 0.61 14.73 4.33
C PHE A 250 0.62 15.66 5.55
N ILE A 251 1.66 16.47 5.73
CA ILE A 251 1.84 17.26 6.95
C ILE A 251 2.32 18.67 6.57
N GLN A 252 1.76 19.68 7.21
CA GLN A 252 2.24 21.06 7.08
C GLN A 252 3.61 21.25 7.73
N ALA A 253 4.46 22.06 7.12
CA ALA A 253 5.83 22.32 7.57
C ALA A 253 5.91 22.84 9.02
N ASP A 254 5.05 23.79 9.41
CA ASP A 254 4.97 24.33 10.77
C ASP A 254 4.55 23.26 11.79
N VAL A 255 3.57 22.43 11.43
CA VAL A 255 3.14 21.28 12.26
C VAL A 255 4.26 20.25 12.41
N ALA A 256 4.98 19.95 11.33
CA ALA A 256 6.11 19.03 11.36
C ALA A 256 7.25 19.56 12.26
N ALA A 257 7.52 20.86 12.21
CA ALA A 257 8.50 21.52 13.08
C ALA A 257 8.11 21.39 14.56
N LEU A 258 6.85 21.69 14.90
CA LEU A 258 6.34 21.53 16.26
C LEU A 258 6.36 20.08 16.74
N ALA A 259 6.02 19.13 15.87
CA ALA A 259 6.07 17.70 16.16
C ALA A 259 7.50 17.23 16.47
N THR A 260 8.46 17.65 15.66
CA THR A 260 9.88 17.33 15.86
C THR A 260 10.40 17.94 17.16
N ALA A 261 9.98 19.16 17.50
CA ALA A 261 10.38 19.84 18.73
C ALA A 261 9.58 19.42 19.99
N GLY A 262 8.49 18.65 19.84
CA GLY A 262 7.61 18.29 20.96
C GLY A 262 6.88 19.49 21.58
N LYS A 263 6.47 20.47 20.76
CA LYS A 263 5.84 21.72 21.19
C LYS A 263 4.37 21.80 20.78
N GLY A 264 3.63 22.75 21.38
CA GLY A 264 2.23 23.00 21.04
C GLY A 264 1.35 21.77 21.25
N ALA A 265 0.63 21.35 20.22
CA ALA A 265 -0.23 20.15 20.24
C ALA A 265 0.53 18.85 20.57
N PHE A 266 1.87 18.84 20.46
CA PHE A 266 2.71 17.68 20.72
C PHE A 266 3.40 17.71 22.10
N ALA A 267 3.13 18.71 22.95
CA ALA A 267 3.79 18.86 24.25
C ALA A 267 3.66 17.61 25.14
N THR A 268 2.46 17.01 25.19
CA THR A 268 2.21 15.79 25.97
C THR A 268 2.90 14.56 25.37
N ALA A 269 2.99 14.50 24.03
CA ALA A 269 3.56 13.37 23.33
C ALA A 269 5.11 13.44 23.26
N GLY A 270 5.69 14.62 23.47
CA GLY A 270 7.12 14.88 23.35
C GLY A 270 7.62 14.94 21.89
N PRO A 271 8.92 15.23 21.69
CA PRO A 271 9.59 15.28 20.39
C PRO A 271 9.39 14.02 19.54
N TYR A 272 9.12 14.18 18.24
CA TYR A 272 9.09 13.07 17.29
C TYR A 272 10.42 12.95 16.54
N GLU A 273 11.39 12.25 17.13
CA GLU A 273 12.72 12.08 16.53
C GLU A 273 12.71 11.26 15.23
N GLY A 274 11.69 10.43 15.02
CA GLY A 274 11.53 9.60 13.82
C GLY A 274 10.90 10.29 12.62
N LEU A 275 10.35 11.51 12.77
CA LEU A 275 9.68 12.21 11.66
C LEU A 275 10.69 12.62 10.59
N ARG A 276 10.44 12.25 9.33
CA ARG A 276 11.26 12.63 8.18
C ARG A 276 10.40 13.18 7.06
N ALA A 277 10.82 14.29 6.46
CA ALA A 277 10.23 14.76 5.20
C ALA A 277 10.86 14.01 4.02
N LEU A 278 10.05 13.66 3.02
CA LEU A 278 10.52 13.22 1.71
C LEU A 278 10.70 14.39 0.77
N LEU A 279 9.66 15.21 0.62
CA LEU A 279 9.62 16.36 -0.28
C LEU A 279 8.47 17.30 0.08
N ALA A 280 8.61 18.55 -0.36
CA ALA A 280 7.52 19.52 -0.38
C ALA A 280 6.64 19.30 -1.62
N LEU A 281 5.33 19.47 -1.43
CA LEU A 281 4.30 19.18 -2.43
C LEU A 281 3.79 20.47 -3.08
N PHE A 282 3.25 21.37 -2.26
CA PHE A 282 2.70 22.64 -2.70
C PHE A 282 2.59 23.60 -1.51
N PRO A 283 2.55 24.92 -1.73
CA PRO A 283 2.28 25.87 -0.67
C PRO A 283 0.78 25.93 -0.34
N GLU A 284 0.47 26.17 0.93
CA GLU A 284 -0.89 26.28 1.45
C GLU A 284 -1.07 27.67 2.07
N GLN A 285 -1.83 28.53 1.41
CA GLN A 285 -2.12 29.88 1.88
C GLN A 285 -3.09 29.87 3.05
N LEU A 286 -2.84 30.75 4.01
CA LEU A 286 -3.83 31.11 5.02
C LEU A 286 -4.93 31.97 4.37
N HIS A 287 -6.17 31.56 4.58
CA HIS A 287 -7.38 32.27 4.21
C HIS A 287 -8.08 32.71 5.49
N ILE A 288 -8.24 34.02 5.67
CA ILE A 288 -9.05 34.61 6.74
C ILE A 288 -10.28 35.18 6.06
N ILE A 289 -11.42 34.52 6.22
CA ILE A 289 -12.62 34.81 5.43
C ILE A 289 -13.65 35.46 6.33
N VAL A 290 -14.21 36.58 5.87
CA VAL A 290 -15.31 37.29 6.52
C VAL A 290 -16.44 37.55 5.51
N ARG A 291 -17.63 37.92 6.00
CA ARG A 291 -18.72 38.36 5.11
C ARG A 291 -18.33 39.64 4.37
N GLY A 292 -18.81 39.79 3.13
CA GLY A 292 -18.48 40.93 2.28
C GLY A 292 -18.87 42.28 2.88
N ASN A 293 -19.98 42.34 3.61
CA ASN A 293 -20.46 43.53 4.33
C ASN A 293 -19.87 43.71 5.74
N ASP A 294 -18.97 42.83 6.18
CA ASP A 294 -18.32 42.96 7.49
C ASP A 294 -17.39 44.19 7.50
N ARG A 295 -17.24 44.84 8.66
CA ARG A 295 -16.38 46.03 8.82
C ARG A 295 -14.89 45.71 8.98
N ALA A 296 -14.49 44.49 9.36
CA ALA A 296 -13.09 44.14 9.64
C ALA A 296 -12.19 44.31 8.41
N GLN A 297 -11.12 45.09 8.45
CA GLN A 297 -10.22 45.27 7.29
C GLN A 297 -8.88 44.56 7.47
N LYS A 298 -8.53 44.19 8.69
CA LYS A 298 -7.24 43.60 9.06
C LYS A 298 -7.40 42.59 10.19
N LEU A 299 -6.35 41.82 10.46
CA LEU A 299 -6.36 40.77 11.47
C LEU A 299 -6.73 41.30 12.88
N SER A 300 -6.26 42.48 13.26
CA SER A 300 -6.57 43.08 14.58
C SER A 300 -8.05 43.33 14.81
N ASP A 301 -8.84 43.50 13.75
CA ASP A 301 -10.27 43.80 13.85
C ASP A 301 -11.10 42.57 14.25
N LEU A 302 -10.47 41.39 14.29
CA LEU A 302 -11.08 40.14 14.76
C LEU A 302 -11.05 39.98 16.29
N SER A 303 -10.47 40.93 17.03
CA SER A 303 -10.41 40.86 18.48
C SER A 303 -11.80 40.67 19.11
N GLY A 304 -11.95 39.61 19.92
CA GLY A 304 -13.20 39.23 20.60
C GLY A 304 -14.28 38.59 19.72
N ARG A 305 -14.08 38.51 18.40
CA ARG A 305 -15.09 38.00 17.46
C ARG A 305 -15.23 36.48 17.50
N LYS A 306 -16.39 35.97 17.07
CA LYS A 306 -16.65 34.53 16.94
C LYS A 306 -15.93 33.98 15.72
N VAL A 307 -14.97 33.10 15.89
CA VAL A 307 -14.18 32.56 14.77
C VAL A 307 -14.11 31.05 14.83
N SER A 308 -13.96 30.42 13.66
CA SER A 308 -13.47 29.04 13.58
C SER A 308 -11.99 29.06 13.19
N LEU A 309 -11.18 28.35 13.98
CA LEU A 309 -9.75 28.15 13.71
C LEU A 309 -9.48 26.80 13.00
N GLY A 310 -10.52 26.10 12.55
CA GLY A 310 -10.43 24.76 11.96
C GLY A 310 -10.56 23.62 12.97
N LEU A 311 -10.51 22.39 12.47
CA LEU A 311 -10.71 21.17 13.26
C LEU A 311 -9.66 21.04 14.38
N ALA A 312 -10.03 20.40 15.50
CA ALA A 312 -9.18 20.23 16.68
C ALA A 312 -7.76 19.69 16.37
N ASN A 313 -7.67 18.70 15.47
CA ASN A 313 -6.40 18.06 15.07
C ASN A 313 -5.94 18.48 13.67
N SER A 314 -6.36 19.67 13.20
CA SER A 314 -5.93 20.21 11.90
C SER A 314 -4.68 21.07 12.01
N GLY A 315 -3.93 21.14 10.92
CA GLY A 315 -2.85 22.10 10.82
C GLY A 315 -3.33 23.55 10.61
N THR A 316 -4.53 23.77 10.04
CA THR A 316 -5.19 25.09 10.03
C THR A 316 -5.24 25.71 11.43
N ARG A 317 -5.59 24.92 12.45
CA ARG A 317 -5.62 25.37 13.84
C ARG A 317 -4.25 25.79 14.34
N VAL A 318 -3.23 25.00 14.03
CA VAL A 318 -1.84 25.33 14.37
C VAL A 318 -1.41 26.64 13.72
N THR A 319 -1.56 26.78 12.41
CA THR A 319 -1.18 28.01 11.71
C THR A 319 -1.99 29.22 12.20
N ALA A 320 -3.31 29.07 12.38
CA ALA A 320 -4.19 30.15 12.81
C ALA A 320 -3.84 30.64 14.23
N THR A 321 -3.63 29.71 15.18
CA THR A 321 -3.25 30.06 16.56
C THR A 321 -1.87 30.70 16.63
N THR A 322 -0.89 30.22 15.85
CA THR A 322 0.45 30.84 15.74
C THR A 322 0.36 32.27 15.20
N VAL A 323 -0.42 32.48 14.14
CA VAL A 323 -0.62 33.82 13.53
C VAL A 323 -1.31 34.78 14.49
N LEU A 324 -2.40 34.34 15.15
CA LEU A 324 -3.11 35.14 16.14
C LEU A 324 -2.24 35.51 17.34
N SER A 325 -1.45 34.56 17.85
CA SER A 325 -0.51 34.77 18.94
C SER A 325 0.57 35.80 18.56
N ALA A 326 1.18 35.65 17.39
CA ALA A 326 2.17 36.61 16.88
C ALA A 326 1.57 38.01 16.65
N ALA A 327 0.31 38.09 16.24
CA ALA A 327 -0.44 39.34 16.09
C ALA A 327 -0.95 39.92 17.42
N LYS A 328 -0.88 39.15 18.52
CA LYS A 328 -1.48 39.47 19.82
C LYS A 328 -2.99 39.75 19.71
N VAL A 329 -3.69 38.96 18.90
CA VAL A 329 -5.14 39.06 18.70
C VAL A 329 -5.83 37.91 19.40
N SER A 330 -6.73 38.22 20.34
CA SER A 330 -7.56 37.25 21.03
C SER A 330 -8.92 37.16 20.38
N VAL A 331 -9.39 35.95 20.10
CA VAL A 331 -10.68 35.66 19.44
C VAL A 331 -11.54 34.77 20.33
N THR A 332 -12.83 34.67 20.03
CA THR A 332 -13.76 33.76 20.71
C THR A 332 -14.01 32.57 19.79
N GLU A 333 -13.77 31.34 20.28
CA GLU A 333 -14.18 30.11 19.58
C GLU A 333 -15.48 29.57 20.20
N PRO A 334 -16.63 29.69 19.51
CA PRO A 334 -17.86 29.07 19.99
C PRO A 334 -17.70 27.54 20.17
N PRO A 335 -18.36 26.93 21.17
CA PRO A 335 -18.29 25.48 21.38
C PRO A 335 -18.67 24.69 20.12
N GLY A 336 -17.91 23.62 19.82
CA GLY A 336 -18.15 22.74 18.67
C GLY A 336 -17.62 23.27 17.32
N THR A 337 -17.03 24.46 17.29
CA THR A 337 -16.43 25.00 16.05
C THR A 337 -15.18 24.25 15.59
N ASP A 338 -14.56 23.50 16.50
CA ASP A 338 -13.42 22.61 16.29
C ASP A 338 -13.82 21.23 15.72
N THR A 339 -15.11 20.99 15.48
CA THR A 339 -15.63 19.83 14.76
C THR A 339 -16.17 20.17 13.37
N LEU A 340 -16.18 21.45 13.01
CA LEU A 340 -16.67 21.90 11.71
C LEU A 340 -15.59 21.70 10.63
N ASP A 341 -15.93 20.93 9.60
CA ASP A 341 -15.12 20.88 8.38
C ASP A 341 -15.15 22.25 7.64
N PRO A 342 -14.28 22.46 6.63
CA PRO A 342 -14.23 23.73 5.91
C PRO A 342 -15.56 24.21 5.33
N ARG A 343 -16.41 23.30 4.81
CA ARG A 343 -17.71 23.67 4.21
C ARG A 343 -18.73 24.03 5.28
N ALA A 344 -18.73 23.30 6.39
CA ALA A 344 -19.58 23.58 7.54
C ALA A 344 -19.22 24.93 8.18
N ALA A 345 -17.93 25.21 8.38
CA ALA A 345 -17.44 26.48 8.91
C ALA A 345 -17.81 27.66 7.98
N LEU A 346 -17.62 27.52 6.66
CA LEU A 346 -18.04 28.53 5.68
C LEU A 346 -19.55 28.72 5.65
N THR A 347 -20.33 27.67 5.93
CA THR A 347 -21.79 27.78 6.07
C THR A 347 -22.17 28.57 7.31
N ALA A 348 -21.58 28.29 8.46
CA ALA A 348 -21.77 29.05 9.69
C ALA A 348 -21.34 30.54 9.55
N LEU A 349 -20.33 30.83 8.72
CA LEU A 349 -19.95 32.21 8.38
C LEU A 349 -21.05 32.93 7.58
N LYS A 350 -21.61 32.24 6.57
CA LYS A 350 -22.70 32.77 5.72
C LYS A 350 -23.95 33.06 6.54
N THR A 351 -24.29 32.22 7.51
CA THR A 351 -25.49 32.37 8.35
C THR A 351 -25.33 33.37 9.50
N GLY A 352 -24.11 33.87 9.75
CA GLY A 352 -23.85 34.83 10.83
C GLY A 352 -23.53 34.20 12.18
N GLU A 353 -23.47 32.87 12.25
CA GLU A 353 -23.07 32.14 13.46
C GLU A 353 -21.60 32.41 13.80
N LEU A 354 -20.74 32.50 12.78
CA LEU A 354 -19.34 32.91 12.89
C LEU A 354 -19.12 34.28 12.22
N ASP A 355 -18.17 35.06 12.73
CA ASP A 355 -17.76 36.35 12.16
C ASP A 355 -16.57 36.21 11.21
N ALA A 356 -15.69 35.23 11.46
CA ALA A 356 -14.59 34.89 10.57
C ALA A 356 -14.29 33.39 10.57
N VAL A 357 -13.70 32.89 9.48
CA VAL A 357 -13.23 31.51 9.35
C VAL A 357 -11.78 31.52 8.86
N PHE A 358 -10.94 30.76 9.55
CA PHE A 358 -9.56 30.50 9.14
C PHE A 358 -9.51 29.16 8.42
N LEU A 359 -8.89 29.14 7.23
CA LEU A 359 -8.59 27.92 6.48
C LEU A 359 -7.16 27.98 5.95
N VAL A 360 -6.47 26.85 5.89
CA VAL A 360 -5.17 26.75 5.22
C VAL A 360 -5.29 25.73 4.10
N GLY A 361 -4.88 26.12 2.89
CA GLY A 361 -4.98 25.27 1.70
C GLY A 361 -4.45 25.98 0.46
N ALA A 362 -4.18 25.21 -0.58
CA ALA A 362 -3.66 25.76 -1.84
C ALA A 362 -4.74 26.55 -2.58
N ALA A 363 -4.45 27.79 -2.97
CA ALA A 363 -5.33 28.64 -3.76
C ALA A 363 -5.25 28.30 -5.26
N PRO A 364 -6.38 28.17 -5.98
CA PRO A 364 -7.75 28.25 -5.46
C PRO A 364 -8.14 27.02 -4.65
N PHE A 365 -8.71 27.25 -3.46
CA PHE A 365 -9.16 26.18 -2.57
C PHE A 365 -10.66 25.91 -2.78
N LEU A 366 -11.01 24.69 -3.22
CA LEU A 366 -12.36 24.35 -3.69
C LEU A 366 -13.51 24.75 -2.73
N PRO A 367 -13.47 24.45 -1.41
CA PRO A 367 -14.53 24.89 -0.50
C PRO A 367 -14.70 26.42 -0.47
N VAL A 368 -13.61 27.18 -0.64
CA VAL A 368 -13.64 28.65 -0.69
C VAL A 368 -14.23 29.13 -2.03
N VAL A 369 -13.88 28.49 -3.14
CA VAL A 369 -14.50 28.75 -4.46
C VAL A 369 -16.02 28.57 -4.40
N GLU A 370 -16.48 27.44 -3.86
CA GLU A 370 -17.90 27.13 -3.68
C GLU A 370 -18.62 28.17 -2.79
N ALA A 371 -17.99 28.57 -1.68
CA ALA A 371 -18.57 29.54 -0.76
C ALA A 371 -18.66 30.96 -1.35
N PHE A 372 -17.61 31.43 -2.03
CA PHE A 372 -17.62 32.74 -2.72
C PHE A 372 -18.59 32.76 -3.89
N GLY A 373 -18.83 31.61 -4.54
CA GLY A 373 -19.84 31.49 -5.60
C GLY A 373 -21.29 31.55 -5.09
N THR A 374 -21.52 31.39 -3.79
CA THR A 374 -22.87 31.30 -3.19
C THR A 374 -23.19 32.42 -2.21
N ALA A 375 -22.22 33.23 -1.80
CA ALA A 375 -22.41 34.36 -0.89
C ALA A 375 -21.35 35.45 -1.10
N PRO A 376 -21.67 36.73 -0.81
CA PRO A 376 -20.67 37.79 -0.80
C PRO A 376 -19.71 37.60 0.39
N LEU A 377 -18.51 37.11 0.10
CA LEU A 377 -17.43 36.89 1.07
C LEU A 377 -16.18 37.65 0.63
N ARG A 378 -15.24 37.88 1.55
CA ARG A 378 -13.95 38.49 1.25
C ARG A 378 -12.85 37.96 2.15
N LEU A 379 -11.61 38.11 1.69
CA LEU A 379 -10.40 37.75 2.43
C LEU A 379 -9.88 38.95 3.22
N LEU A 380 -9.42 38.73 4.45
CA LEU A 380 -8.60 39.68 5.20
C LEU A 380 -7.12 39.47 4.87
N PRO A 381 -6.36 40.55 4.61
CA PRO A 381 -4.93 40.44 4.41
C PRO A 381 -4.18 40.21 5.73
N ILE A 382 -3.00 39.60 5.63
CA ILE A 382 -1.96 39.63 6.67
C ILE A 382 -0.98 40.75 6.32
N GLU A 383 -0.64 41.58 7.32
CA GLU A 383 0.38 42.62 7.12
C GLU A 383 1.75 41.97 6.82
N PRO A 384 2.52 42.47 5.83
CA PRO A 384 3.83 41.90 5.48
C PRO A 384 4.80 41.80 6.67
N ALA A 385 4.78 42.79 7.57
CA ALA A 385 5.60 42.78 8.78
C ALA A 385 5.27 41.61 9.73
N LEU A 386 4.01 41.17 9.79
CA LEU A 386 3.63 39.98 10.54
C LEU A 386 4.13 38.71 9.85
N GLY A 387 4.06 38.64 8.52
CA GLY A 387 4.60 37.52 7.74
C GLY A 387 6.11 37.31 7.97
N GLU A 388 6.90 38.38 7.99
CA GLU A 388 8.33 38.32 8.27
C GLU A 388 8.64 37.77 9.68
N ARG A 389 7.82 38.13 10.68
CA ARG A 389 7.96 37.65 12.06
C ARG A 389 7.63 36.16 12.22
N LEU A 390 6.88 35.59 11.27
CA LEU A 390 6.43 34.20 11.31
C LEU A 390 7.40 33.23 10.59
N LYS A 391 8.40 33.75 9.84
CA LYS A 391 9.43 32.94 9.16
C LYS A 391 10.13 31.91 10.07
N PRO A 392 10.52 32.24 11.32
CA PRO A 392 11.14 31.26 12.21
C PRO A 392 10.23 30.06 12.56
N GLU A 393 8.91 30.22 12.45
CA GLU A 393 7.92 29.15 12.67
C GLU A 393 7.67 28.29 11.43
N GLY A 394 8.44 28.49 10.35
CA GLY A 394 8.26 27.77 9.08
C GLY A 394 7.10 28.30 8.21
N ILE A 395 6.57 29.48 8.56
CA ILE A 395 5.48 30.15 7.85
C ILE A 395 6.07 31.28 6.99
N ILE A 396 5.79 31.27 5.68
CA ILE A 396 6.38 32.21 4.71
C ILE A 396 5.35 33.23 4.23
N SER A 397 5.81 34.45 3.92
CA SER A 397 4.99 35.48 3.28
C SER A 397 4.55 35.04 1.88
N MET A 398 3.26 35.17 1.55
CA MET A 398 2.74 34.84 0.23
C MET A 398 1.52 35.70 -0.12
N GLN A 399 0.89 35.43 -1.27
CA GLN A 399 -0.32 36.12 -1.69
C GLN A 399 -1.34 35.12 -2.22
N VAL A 400 -2.62 35.43 -2.03
CA VAL A 400 -3.69 34.83 -2.82
C VAL A 400 -3.78 35.62 -4.14
N PRO A 401 -3.59 34.97 -5.30
CA PRO A 401 -3.67 35.65 -6.60
C PRO A 401 -5.02 36.33 -6.82
N ALA A 402 -5.04 37.39 -7.64
CA ALA A 402 -6.29 37.96 -8.14
C ALA A 402 -7.10 36.90 -8.89
N LEU A 403 -8.43 36.98 -8.82
CA LEU A 403 -9.35 36.07 -9.52
C LEU A 403 -9.26 34.60 -9.08
N ALA A 404 -8.63 34.31 -7.93
CA ALA A 404 -8.64 32.98 -7.35
C ALA A 404 -10.06 32.59 -6.89
N TYR A 405 -10.88 33.58 -6.49
CA TYR A 405 -12.24 33.37 -6.02
C TYR A 405 -13.25 34.32 -6.69
N PRO A 406 -14.51 33.90 -6.89
CA PRO A 406 -15.57 34.76 -7.43
C PRO A 406 -15.66 36.11 -6.70
N GLY A 407 -15.61 37.21 -7.45
CA GLY A 407 -15.70 38.57 -6.89
C GLY A 407 -14.41 39.12 -6.28
N GLN A 408 -13.36 38.32 -6.09
CA GLN A 408 -12.06 38.78 -5.59
C GLN A 408 -11.17 39.25 -6.75
N LYS A 409 -11.11 40.57 -6.96
CA LYS A 409 -10.43 41.19 -8.12
C LYS A 409 -8.95 41.51 -7.90
N GLU A 410 -8.53 41.68 -6.66
CA GLU A 410 -7.18 42.15 -6.29
C GLU A 410 -6.43 41.08 -5.52
N THR A 411 -5.11 41.00 -5.69
CA THR A 411 -4.26 40.11 -4.90
C THR A 411 -4.36 40.42 -3.41
N VAL A 412 -4.40 39.38 -2.56
CA VAL A 412 -4.50 39.55 -1.10
C VAL A 412 -3.22 39.05 -0.45
N SER A 413 -2.51 39.94 0.24
CA SER A 413 -1.31 39.57 1.01
C SER A 413 -1.68 38.62 2.15
N THR A 414 -0.92 37.53 2.30
CA THR A 414 -1.16 36.52 3.33
C THR A 414 0.16 35.84 3.72
N VAL A 415 0.06 34.74 4.46
CA VAL A 415 1.16 33.81 4.73
C VAL A 415 0.80 32.42 4.24
N ALA A 416 1.79 31.54 4.12
CA ALA A 416 1.62 30.17 3.68
C ALA A 416 2.58 29.22 4.41
N VAL A 417 2.27 27.93 4.37
CA VAL A 417 3.15 26.84 4.81
C VAL A 417 3.35 25.86 3.66
N ALA A 418 4.46 25.13 3.64
CA ALA A 418 4.63 24.04 2.68
C ALA A 418 3.87 22.79 3.16
N ALA A 419 3.06 22.19 2.29
CA ALA A 419 2.59 20.83 2.46
C ALA A 419 3.74 19.86 2.18
N LEU A 420 4.00 18.93 3.09
CA LEU A 420 5.07 17.95 2.99
C LEU A 420 4.49 16.55 2.81
N LEU A 421 5.15 15.73 1.99
CA LEU A 421 5.03 14.28 2.10
C LEU A 421 6.06 13.81 3.13
N ALA A 422 5.58 13.26 4.23
CA ALA A 422 6.41 12.83 5.35
C ALA A 422 6.23 11.35 5.65
N ILE A 423 7.26 10.75 6.26
CA ILE A 423 7.35 9.35 6.62
C ILE A 423 8.05 9.19 7.98
N ASP A 424 7.95 8.01 8.57
CA ASP A 424 8.78 7.62 9.70
C ASP A 424 10.15 7.13 9.21
N SER A 425 11.20 7.39 9.99
CA SER A 425 12.58 6.96 9.72
C SER A 425 12.76 5.44 9.58
N SER A 426 11.78 4.63 9.99
CA SER A 426 11.79 3.18 9.82
C SER A 426 11.49 2.69 8.41
N LEU A 427 10.99 3.56 7.51
CA LEU A 427 10.86 3.19 6.09
C LEU A 427 12.25 3.07 5.47
N THR A 428 12.51 1.96 4.76
CA THR A 428 13.81 1.75 4.13
C THR A 428 14.05 2.79 3.03
N GLU A 429 15.32 3.14 2.77
CA GLU A 429 15.65 4.09 1.70
C GLU A 429 15.07 3.71 0.34
N ALA A 430 15.03 2.41 0.03
CA ALA A 430 14.46 1.92 -1.22
C ALA A 430 12.94 2.14 -1.31
N GLU A 431 12.20 2.02 -0.21
CA GLU A 431 10.76 2.32 -0.18
C GLU A 431 10.51 3.82 -0.28
N ALA A 432 11.18 4.59 0.58
CA ALA A 432 11.12 6.03 0.62
C ALA A 432 11.45 6.67 -0.75
N ARG A 433 12.53 6.19 -1.40
CA ARG A 433 12.94 6.65 -2.73
C ARG A 433 11.88 6.36 -3.77
N ARG A 434 11.37 5.11 -3.84
CA ARG A 434 10.32 4.75 -4.80
C ARG A 434 9.10 5.65 -4.65
N ILE A 435 8.64 5.88 -3.41
CA ILE A 435 7.46 6.71 -3.16
C ILE A 435 7.72 8.17 -3.55
N GLY A 436 8.89 8.72 -3.23
CA GLY A 436 9.29 10.07 -3.64
C GLY A 436 9.41 10.21 -5.16
N GLU A 437 9.98 9.21 -5.84
CA GLU A 437 10.05 9.15 -7.30
C GLU A 437 8.65 9.07 -7.91
N THR A 438 7.71 8.30 -7.36
CA THR A 438 6.31 8.28 -7.82
C THR A 438 5.66 9.65 -7.71
N ALA A 439 5.93 10.38 -6.60
CA ALA A 439 5.36 11.70 -6.38
C ALA A 439 5.88 12.75 -7.39
N LEU A 440 7.14 12.63 -7.82
CA LEU A 440 7.76 13.55 -8.79
C LEU A 440 7.55 13.12 -10.26
N ASN A 441 7.71 11.84 -10.56
CA ASN A 441 7.67 11.26 -11.90
C ASN A 441 6.29 10.61 -12.14
N ARG A 442 5.28 11.47 -12.27
CA ARG A 442 3.87 11.08 -12.41
C ARG A 442 3.61 10.41 -13.76
N VAL A 443 3.36 9.09 -13.75
CA VAL A 443 3.27 8.24 -14.96
C VAL A 443 1.85 8.20 -15.56
N GLY A 444 0.82 8.69 -14.87
CA GLY A 444 -0.55 8.77 -15.36
C GLY A 444 -0.88 10.07 -16.11
N ALA A 445 -1.53 9.95 -17.28
CA ALA A 445 -1.76 11.05 -18.22
C ALA A 445 -3.24 11.37 -18.54
N ARG A 446 -4.22 11.01 -17.70
CA ARG A 446 -5.64 11.25 -18.06
C ARG A 446 -6.46 12.13 -17.10
N GLU A 447 -6.22 12.09 -15.80
CA GLU A 447 -6.88 12.99 -14.83
C GLU A 447 -5.88 13.38 -13.74
N ARG A 448 -5.20 14.51 -13.93
CA ARG A 448 -4.27 15.06 -12.92
C ARG A 448 -5.02 16.04 -12.04
N ASP A 449 -4.99 15.85 -10.72
CA ASP A 449 -5.37 16.92 -9.80
C ASP A 449 -4.41 18.10 -10.04
N ALA A 450 -4.93 19.32 -10.18
CA ALA A 450 -4.13 20.48 -10.55
C ALA A 450 -2.95 20.72 -9.58
N LEU A 451 -3.06 20.32 -8.31
CA LEU A 451 -1.96 20.41 -7.34
C LEU A 451 -0.80 19.50 -7.69
N SER A 452 -1.05 18.38 -8.37
CA SER A 452 0.01 17.47 -8.80
C SER A 452 0.99 18.12 -9.77
N LEU A 453 0.57 19.19 -10.47
CA LEU A 453 1.44 19.99 -11.34
C LEU A 453 2.39 20.93 -10.58
N MET A 454 2.13 21.17 -9.29
CA MET A 454 2.98 21.98 -8.41
C MET A 454 4.09 21.16 -7.75
N VAL A 455 3.97 19.83 -7.76
CA VAL A 455 4.96 18.89 -7.23
C VAL A 455 6.02 18.66 -8.31
N THR A 456 7.14 19.37 -8.21
CA THR A 456 8.21 19.33 -9.21
C THR A 456 9.56 19.21 -8.54
N PRO A 457 10.61 18.73 -9.25
CA PRO A 457 11.96 18.77 -8.73
C PRO A 457 12.37 20.16 -8.22
N ALA A 458 12.03 21.23 -8.95
CA ALA A 458 12.38 22.60 -8.59
C ALA A 458 11.73 23.08 -7.27
N THR A 459 10.60 22.50 -6.88
CA THR A 459 9.84 22.87 -5.67
C THR A 459 10.00 21.87 -4.53
N ALA A 460 10.48 20.66 -4.79
CA ALA A 460 10.53 19.53 -3.85
C ALA A 460 11.36 19.78 -2.59
N GLY A 461 12.37 20.65 -2.64
CA GLY A 461 13.22 20.99 -1.49
C GLY A 461 12.81 22.24 -0.71
N LEU A 462 11.74 22.93 -1.12
CA LEU A 462 11.39 24.24 -0.58
C LEU A 462 10.60 24.14 0.73
N GLY A 463 10.90 25.02 1.70
CA GLY A 463 10.08 25.18 2.90
C GLY A 463 10.05 23.98 3.85
N ILE A 464 11.08 23.14 3.86
CA ILE A 464 11.19 21.97 4.75
C ILE A 464 11.99 22.36 6.02
N PRO A 465 11.36 22.38 7.22
CA PRO A 465 12.02 22.76 8.47
C PRO A 465 12.44 21.56 9.34
N VAL A 466 12.24 20.33 8.84
CA VAL A 466 12.50 19.07 9.55
C VAL A 466 13.57 18.25 8.83
N PRO A 467 14.22 17.28 9.50
CA PRO A 467 15.18 16.40 8.86
C PRO A 467 14.57 15.67 7.65
N LEU A 468 15.34 15.63 6.56
CA LEU A 468 15.00 14.84 5.38
C LEU A 468 15.28 13.36 5.63
N HIS A 469 14.47 12.49 5.05
CA HIS A 469 14.82 11.07 4.96
C HIS A 469 16.09 10.92 4.10
N PRO A 470 17.03 10.00 4.41
CA PRO A 470 18.24 9.82 3.59
C PRO A 470 17.94 9.61 2.09
N ALA A 471 16.87 8.89 1.78
CA ALA A 471 16.39 8.70 0.41
C ALA A 471 16.02 10.00 -0.34
N ALA A 472 15.66 11.07 0.37
CA ALA A 472 15.28 12.34 -0.25
C ALA A 472 16.47 12.98 -0.99
N ALA A 473 17.70 12.77 -0.53
CA ALA A 473 18.90 13.28 -1.21
C ALA A 473 19.12 12.67 -2.61
N ALA A 474 18.51 11.51 -2.89
CA ALA A 474 18.52 10.89 -4.20
C ALA A 474 17.38 11.38 -5.12
N LEU A 475 16.43 12.16 -4.60
CA LEU A 475 15.33 12.70 -5.39
C LEU A 475 15.77 13.96 -6.14
N PRO A 476 15.37 14.13 -7.41
CA PRO A 476 15.71 15.32 -8.19
C PRO A 476 15.25 16.61 -7.50
N GLY A 477 16.14 17.60 -7.40
CA GLY A 477 15.84 18.93 -6.89
C GLY A 477 15.79 19.07 -5.36
N ILE A 478 16.18 18.03 -4.63
CA ILE A 478 16.41 18.08 -3.19
C ILE A 478 17.92 18.11 -2.94
N SER A 479 18.43 19.25 -2.47
CA SER A 479 19.82 19.36 -2.03
C SER A 479 19.96 18.84 -0.59
N PRO A 480 20.97 18.00 -0.29
CA PRO A 480 21.34 17.73 1.09
C PRO A 480 21.71 19.06 1.75
N ARG A 481 21.09 19.37 2.89
CA ARG A 481 21.44 20.55 3.70
C ARG A 481 22.54 20.22 4.69
#